data_AF-A0A7K9AXZ2-F1
#
_entry.id   AF-A0A7K9AXZ2-F1
#
_cell.length_a   1.000
_cell.length_b   1.000
_cell.length_c   1.000
_cell.angle_alpha   90.00
_cell.angle_beta   90.00
_cell.angle_gamma   90.00
#
_symmetry.space_group_name_H-M   'P 1'
#
loop_
_entity.id
_entity.type
_entity.pdbx_description
1 polymer ?
#
loop_
_entity_poly.entity_id
_entity_poly.type
_entity_poly.pdbx_seq_one_letter_code
_entity_poly.pdbx_strand_id
1 'polypeptide(L)'
;VSEQILEQVLKELQPLCTAEQQFIEKFFLLSQDAADPEVLEVSMRIVSSPVPLDNEPTTRLLSEIFSSLEPDLRGFLDICNKVHPFSCLQVLVTLNDSVFKMWGSSPSLPSSFLNTVLGNMLLLAKSSFNKCIAALCKEIEEAKVTSKTKGGILPFVSRFEEFVNFSEDVFRSAQRRGELDKAQLRLAGSVFSSINSLSSANLKANTDMIMMENFHHIHCFLCQKKIRCLEGKKREAKQRYSQHLEKYVIKYLGQPLEKLNHFFEGVKARVAQGVKEEEVSFHLAYSKQELRKVIEKYPGKEVKRALETLYRKIHKYLSPEENLLPVVWHAMEQEFIRQYQEFEDLIQRCYAGSGITMDFTMEDLLSYFNSITLSS
;
A
#
# COMPACT_ATOMS: atom_id res chain seq x y z
N VAL A 1 -5.15 -25.74 7.01
CA VAL A 1 -6.31 -26.46 7.61
C VAL A 1 -7.60 -26.09 6.90
N SER A 2 -8.07 -24.83 6.99
CA SER A 2 -9.34 -24.41 6.35
C SER A 2 -9.38 -24.66 4.82
N GLU A 3 -8.31 -24.27 4.11
CA GLU A 3 -8.15 -24.51 2.67
C GLU A 3 -8.21 -26.00 2.29
N GLN A 4 -7.40 -26.84 2.93
CA GLN A 4 -7.35 -28.30 2.68
C GLN A 4 -8.69 -28.98 2.97
N ILE A 5 -9.41 -28.56 4.01
CA ILE A 5 -10.73 -29.12 4.33
C ILE A 5 -11.75 -28.69 3.27
N LEU A 6 -11.74 -27.42 2.85
CA LEU A 6 -12.64 -26.94 1.80
C LEU A 6 -12.38 -27.66 0.47
N GLU A 7 -11.12 -27.82 0.06
CA GLU A 7 -10.78 -28.60 -1.13
C GLU A 7 -11.29 -30.04 -1.04
N GLN A 8 -11.11 -30.69 0.11
CA GLN A 8 -11.56 -32.06 0.32
C GLN A 8 -13.08 -32.18 0.28
N VAL A 9 -13.81 -31.25 0.93
CA VAL A 9 -15.29 -31.21 0.87
C VAL A 9 -15.76 -31.08 -0.58
N LEU A 10 -15.18 -30.15 -1.35
CA LEU A 10 -15.56 -29.93 -2.74
C LEU A 10 -15.26 -31.17 -3.61
N LYS A 11 -14.13 -31.82 -3.39
CA LYS A 11 -13.73 -33.04 -4.11
C LYS A 11 -14.68 -34.21 -3.86
N GLU A 12 -15.16 -34.39 -2.64
CA GLU A 12 -16.11 -35.48 -2.29
C GLU A 12 -17.55 -35.18 -2.74
N LEU A 13 -17.96 -33.91 -2.76
CA LEU A 13 -19.30 -33.51 -3.22
C LEU A 13 -19.51 -33.75 -4.72
N GLN A 14 -18.48 -33.54 -5.53
CA GLN A 14 -18.57 -33.67 -6.98
C GLN A 14 -19.07 -35.05 -7.46
N PRO A 15 -18.44 -36.18 -7.09
CA PRO A 15 -18.90 -37.49 -7.54
C PRO A 15 -20.29 -37.84 -7.01
N LEU A 16 -20.65 -37.41 -5.79
CA LEU A 16 -21.96 -37.67 -5.20
C LEU A 16 -23.09 -36.99 -5.98
N CYS A 17 -22.99 -35.68 -6.21
CA CYS A 17 -24.01 -34.95 -6.96
C CYS A 17 -24.07 -35.39 -8.43
N THR A 18 -22.92 -35.74 -9.02
CA THR A 18 -22.86 -36.20 -10.42
C THR A 18 -23.50 -37.58 -10.57
N ALA A 19 -23.22 -38.51 -9.66
CA ALA A 19 -23.81 -39.85 -9.69
C ALA A 19 -25.34 -39.81 -9.52
N GLU A 20 -25.83 -39.00 -8.58
CA GLU A 20 -27.27 -38.85 -8.34
C GLU A 20 -27.98 -38.20 -9.53
N GLN A 21 -27.37 -37.16 -10.12
CA GLN A 21 -27.91 -36.53 -11.32
C GLN A 21 -28.01 -37.53 -12.48
N GLN A 22 -26.96 -38.31 -12.73
CA GLN A 22 -26.97 -39.35 -13.77
C GLN A 22 -27.98 -40.46 -13.48
N PHE A 23 -28.18 -40.82 -12.21
CA PHE A 23 -29.18 -41.79 -11.80
C PHE A 23 -30.59 -41.30 -12.12
N ILE A 24 -30.95 -40.07 -11.74
CA ILE A 24 -32.27 -39.47 -11.99
C ILE A 24 -32.52 -39.35 -13.50
N GLU A 25 -31.55 -38.85 -14.26
CA GLU A 25 -31.65 -38.69 -15.71
C GLU A 25 -31.93 -40.05 -16.41
N LYS A 26 -31.23 -41.11 -15.98
CA LYS A 26 -31.42 -42.48 -16.50
C LYS A 26 -32.73 -43.12 -16.02
N PHE A 27 -33.04 -43.04 -14.74
CA PHE A 27 -34.19 -43.70 -14.12
C PHE A 27 -35.51 -43.17 -14.67
N PHE A 28 -35.61 -41.85 -14.87
CA PHE A 28 -36.79 -41.20 -15.43
C PHE A 28 -36.75 -41.06 -16.97
N LEU A 29 -35.75 -41.64 -17.65
CA LEU A 29 -35.57 -41.58 -19.11
C LEU A 29 -35.57 -40.14 -19.67
N LEU A 30 -35.11 -39.16 -18.89
CA LEU A 30 -35.08 -37.74 -19.28
C LEU A 30 -34.01 -37.48 -20.35
N SER A 31 -33.06 -38.39 -20.51
CA SER A 31 -32.10 -38.46 -21.62
C SER A 31 -32.57 -39.48 -22.66
N GLN A 32 -33.55 -39.14 -23.51
CA GLN A 32 -33.90 -40.00 -24.65
C GLN A 32 -32.80 -39.91 -25.72
N ASP A 33 -31.79 -40.75 -25.57
CA ASP A 33 -30.97 -41.24 -26.69
C ASP A 33 -30.42 -42.64 -26.33
N ALA A 34 -31.31 -43.55 -25.95
CA ALA A 34 -31.03 -44.97 -25.84
C ALA A 34 -31.94 -45.71 -26.83
N ALA A 35 -31.36 -46.04 -27.98
CA ALA A 35 -31.96 -46.94 -28.95
C ALA A 35 -32.14 -48.34 -28.33
N ASP A 36 -33.36 -48.67 -27.92
CA ASP A 36 -33.84 -50.07 -27.88
C ASP A 36 -35.38 -50.12 -27.96
N PRO A 37 -36.02 -50.80 -28.94
CA PRO A 37 -37.44 -50.66 -29.24
C PRO A 37 -38.35 -51.76 -28.65
N GLU A 38 -38.01 -52.42 -27.53
CA GLU A 38 -38.76 -53.61 -27.10
C GLU A 38 -39.40 -53.60 -25.69
N VAL A 39 -39.41 -52.49 -24.95
CA VAL A 39 -40.10 -52.45 -23.63
C VAL A 39 -41.10 -51.29 -23.48
N LEU A 40 -41.54 -50.71 -24.61
CA LEU A 40 -42.51 -49.61 -24.65
C LEU A 40 -43.90 -50.09 -25.07
N GLU A 41 -44.57 -50.93 -24.28
CA GLU A 41 -46.00 -51.22 -24.54
C GLU A 41 -46.98 -50.90 -23.41
N VAL A 42 -46.57 -50.61 -22.17
CA VAL A 42 -47.56 -50.53 -21.06
C VAL A 42 -47.81 -49.12 -20.49
N SER A 43 -47.13 -48.06 -20.91
CA SER A 43 -47.47 -46.69 -20.41
C SER A 43 -47.50 -45.57 -21.45
N MET A 44 -47.58 -45.92 -22.75
CA MET A 44 -47.64 -44.95 -23.85
C MET A 44 -49.06 -44.42 -24.16
N ARG A 45 -49.83 -43.97 -23.16
CA ARG A 45 -51.15 -43.35 -23.45
C ARG A 45 -51.53 -42.10 -22.66
N ILE A 46 -50.63 -41.48 -21.91
CA ILE A 46 -50.94 -40.16 -21.35
C ILE A 46 -49.74 -39.25 -21.59
N VAL A 47 -50.01 -38.13 -22.26
CA VAL A 47 -49.11 -37.00 -22.57
C VAL A 47 -48.30 -37.12 -23.87
N SER A 48 -49.01 -36.90 -24.97
CA SER A 48 -48.43 -36.44 -26.24
C SER A 48 -48.04 -34.96 -26.12
N SER A 49 -46.76 -34.64 -26.00
CA SER A 49 -46.16 -33.38 -26.50
C SER A 49 -44.62 -33.46 -26.43
N PRO A 50 -43.89 -33.05 -27.48
CA PRO A 50 -42.45 -32.86 -27.41
C PRO A 50 -42.17 -31.59 -26.61
N VAL A 51 -41.97 -31.74 -25.30
CA VAL A 51 -41.50 -30.64 -24.44
C VAL A 51 -39.99 -30.50 -24.66
N PRO A 52 -39.44 -29.27 -24.72
CA PRO A 52 -37.98 -29.08 -24.81
C PRO A 52 -37.26 -29.87 -23.70
N LEU A 53 -36.03 -30.34 -23.95
CA LEU A 53 -35.13 -30.85 -22.91
C LEU A 53 -34.95 -29.76 -21.85
N ASP A 54 -35.82 -29.77 -20.84
CA ASP A 54 -35.72 -28.91 -19.69
C ASP A 54 -35.04 -29.73 -18.60
N ASN A 55 -33.83 -29.33 -18.19
CA ASN A 55 -33.16 -29.91 -17.02
C ASN A 55 -33.84 -29.47 -15.70
N GLU A 56 -34.91 -28.68 -15.78
CA GLU A 56 -35.66 -28.14 -14.66
C GLU A 56 -36.24 -29.22 -13.71
N PRO A 57 -36.95 -30.28 -14.16
CA PRO A 57 -37.42 -31.36 -13.27
C PRO A 57 -36.29 -32.09 -12.56
N THR A 58 -35.19 -32.43 -13.25
CA THR A 58 -34.00 -33.06 -12.65
C THR A 58 -33.38 -32.17 -11.59
N THR A 59 -33.24 -30.87 -11.88
CA THR A 59 -32.66 -29.89 -10.95
C THR A 59 -33.54 -29.68 -9.72
N ARG A 60 -34.88 -29.67 -9.89
CA ARG A 60 -35.83 -29.59 -8.77
C ARG A 60 -35.73 -30.80 -7.85
N LEU A 61 -35.72 -32.02 -8.39
CA LEU A 61 -35.60 -33.25 -7.59
C LEU A 61 -34.24 -33.31 -6.86
N LEU A 62 -33.14 -32.95 -7.54
CA LEU A 62 -31.83 -32.84 -6.90
C LEU A 62 -31.81 -31.78 -5.79
N SER A 63 -32.53 -30.67 -5.97
CA SER A 63 -32.65 -29.64 -4.93
C SER A 63 -33.43 -30.12 -3.70
N GLU A 64 -34.36 -31.05 -3.86
CA GLU A 64 -35.05 -31.68 -2.72
C GLU A 64 -34.15 -32.70 -2.02
N ILE A 65 -33.50 -33.58 -2.78
CA ILE A 65 -32.58 -34.61 -2.25
C ILE A 65 -31.40 -33.96 -1.51
N PHE A 66 -30.81 -32.91 -2.09
CA PHE A 66 -29.69 -32.17 -1.53
C PHE A 66 -30.11 -30.84 -0.90
N SER A 67 -31.31 -30.76 -0.35
CA SER A 67 -31.88 -29.52 0.21
C SER A 67 -31.04 -28.87 1.33
N SER A 68 -30.25 -29.66 2.07
CA SER A 68 -29.34 -29.13 3.11
C SER A 68 -27.97 -28.70 2.57
N LEU A 69 -27.60 -29.09 1.35
CA LEU A 69 -26.24 -28.91 0.84
C LEU A 69 -25.83 -27.44 0.79
N GLU A 70 -26.67 -26.59 0.18
CA GLU A 70 -26.42 -25.16 0.07
C GLU A 70 -26.33 -24.45 1.43
N PRO A 71 -27.29 -24.61 2.37
CA PRO A 71 -27.19 -23.98 3.69
C PRO A 71 -26.02 -24.50 4.52
N ASP A 72 -25.71 -25.80 4.46
CA ASP A 72 -24.59 -26.39 5.20
C ASP A 72 -23.23 -25.89 4.67
N LEU A 73 -23.07 -25.83 3.34
CA LEU A 73 -21.89 -25.25 2.71
C LEU A 73 -21.73 -23.77 3.08
N ARG A 74 -22.82 -22.99 3.05
CA ARG A 74 -22.79 -21.59 3.47
C ARG A 74 -22.32 -21.45 4.92
N GLY A 75 -22.89 -22.24 5.84
CA GLY A 75 -22.48 -22.25 7.25
C GLY A 75 -21.00 -22.62 7.41
N PHE A 76 -20.53 -23.60 6.63
CA PHE A 76 -19.12 -24.00 6.60
C PHE A 76 -18.20 -22.87 6.11
N LEU A 77 -18.56 -22.18 5.02
CA LEU A 77 -17.80 -21.03 4.52
C LEU A 77 -17.75 -19.89 5.55
N ASP A 78 -18.84 -19.64 6.27
CA ASP A 78 -18.89 -18.63 7.33
C ASP A 78 -17.95 -18.99 8.50
N ILE A 79 -17.81 -20.28 8.84
CA ILE A 79 -16.83 -20.74 9.82
C ILE A 79 -15.40 -20.54 9.28
N CYS A 80 -15.14 -20.92 8.03
CA CYS A 80 -13.85 -20.73 7.39
C CYS A 80 -13.42 -19.26 7.38
N ASN A 81 -14.36 -18.34 7.10
CA ASN A 81 -14.11 -16.90 7.09
C ASN A 81 -13.73 -16.32 8.47
N LYS A 82 -14.09 -16.98 9.57
CA LYS A 82 -13.82 -16.52 10.94
C LYS A 82 -12.44 -16.92 11.48
N VAL A 83 -11.72 -17.82 10.80
CA VAL A 83 -10.43 -18.37 11.28
C VAL A 83 -9.34 -17.30 11.35
N HIS A 84 -9.28 -16.42 10.35
CA HIS A 84 -8.30 -15.35 10.21
C HIS A 84 -8.96 -14.18 9.47
N PRO A 85 -8.61 -12.91 9.77
CA PRO A 85 -9.23 -11.73 9.14
C PRO A 85 -9.23 -11.71 7.60
N PHE A 86 -8.27 -12.40 6.97
CA PHE A 86 -8.13 -12.50 5.52
C PHE A 86 -8.53 -13.87 4.95
N SER A 87 -9.15 -14.76 5.74
CA SER A 87 -9.51 -16.12 5.30
C SER A 87 -10.45 -16.13 4.10
N CYS A 88 -11.24 -15.07 3.90
CA CYS A 88 -12.11 -14.95 2.74
C CYS A 88 -11.34 -14.95 1.41
N LEU A 89 -10.05 -14.56 1.40
CA LEU A 89 -9.19 -14.69 0.23
C LEU A 89 -8.93 -16.16 -0.10
N GLN A 90 -8.59 -16.96 0.92
CA GLN A 90 -8.34 -18.40 0.76
C GLN A 90 -9.60 -19.11 0.28
N VAL A 91 -10.74 -18.83 0.91
CA VAL A 91 -12.05 -19.38 0.50
C VAL A 91 -12.34 -19.05 -0.97
N LEU A 92 -12.13 -17.78 -1.37
CA LEU A 92 -12.39 -17.34 -2.74
C LEU A 92 -11.48 -18.05 -3.75
N VAL A 93 -10.17 -18.11 -3.50
CA VAL A 93 -9.21 -18.78 -4.39
C VAL A 93 -9.52 -20.27 -4.49
N THR A 94 -9.73 -20.93 -3.36
CA THR A 94 -10.01 -22.37 -3.29
C THR A 94 -11.26 -22.73 -4.09
N LEU A 95 -12.36 -21.97 -3.92
CA LEU A 95 -13.60 -22.18 -4.66
C LEU A 95 -13.42 -21.93 -6.16
N ASN A 96 -12.74 -20.85 -6.52
CA ASN A 96 -12.54 -20.48 -7.92
C ASN A 96 -11.65 -21.51 -8.66
N ASP A 97 -10.60 -22.00 -8.01
CA ASP A 97 -9.71 -23.03 -8.56
C ASP A 97 -10.41 -24.38 -8.63
N SER A 98 -11.22 -24.75 -7.62
CA SER A 98 -12.01 -25.99 -7.63
C SER A 98 -13.05 -25.98 -8.75
N VAL A 99 -13.82 -24.90 -8.85
CA VAL A 99 -14.78 -24.68 -9.95
C VAL A 99 -14.10 -24.77 -11.32
N PHE A 100 -12.93 -24.15 -11.46
CA PHE A 100 -12.18 -24.19 -12.71
C PHE A 100 -11.66 -25.61 -13.05
N LYS A 101 -11.12 -26.34 -12.06
CA LYS A 101 -10.67 -27.73 -12.22
C LYS A 101 -11.83 -28.66 -12.61
N MET A 102 -13.01 -28.46 -12.04
CA MET A 102 -14.18 -29.33 -12.26
C MET A 102 -14.80 -29.18 -13.66
N TRP A 103 -14.83 -27.97 -14.21
CA TRP A 103 -15.60 -27.69 -15.45
C TRP A 103 -14.73 -27.41 -16.67
N GLY A 104 -13.41 -27.32 -16.50
CA GLY A 104 -12.49 -26.97 -17.57
C GLY A 104 -12.77 -25.57 -18.13
N SER A 105 -12.20 -25.25 -19.30
CA SER A 105 -12.38 -23.96 -19.97
C SER A 105 -13.61 -23.91 -20.90
N SER A 106 -14.46 -24.95 -20.91
CA SER A 106 -15.56 -25.05 -21.87
C SER A 106 -16.77 -24.22 -21.42
N PRO A 107 -17.23 -23.22 -22.21
CA PRO A 107 -18.37 -22.38 -21.87
C PRO A 107 -19.73 -23.09 -22.05
N SER A 108 -19.74 -24.33 -22.55
CA SER A 108 -20.95 -25.09 -22.87
C SER A 108 -20.87 -26.50 -22.26
N LEU A 109 -21.28 -26.61 -21.00
CA LEU A 109 -21.71 -27.87 -20.40
C LEU A 109 -23.11 -27.63 -19.81
N PRO A 110 -24.04 -28.60 -19.91
CA PRO A 110 -25.40 -28.44 -19.41
C PRO A 110 -25.37 -28.03 -17.93
N SER A 111 -26.24 -27.08 -17.54
CA SER A 111 -26.32 -26.59 -16.16
C SER A 111 -26.63 -27.74 -15.22
N SER A 112 -25.62 -28.22 -14.49
CA SER A 112 -25.81 -29.23 -13.45
C SER A 112 -26.27 -28.55 -12.15
N PHE A 113 -26.98 -29.30 -11.32
CA PHE A 113 -27.39 -28.84 -9.98
C PHE A 113 -26.18 -28.33 -9.17
N LEU A 114 -25.07 -29.08 -9.18
CA LEU A 114 -23.85 -28.72 -8.46
C LEU A 114 -23.24 -27.41 -8.99
N ASN A 115 -23.32 -27.13 -10.29
CA ASN A 115 -22.80 -25.90 -10.86
C ASN A 115 -23.55 -24.68 -10.33
N THR A 116 -24.87 -24.78 -10.17
CA THR A 116 -25.70 -23.74 -9.57
C THR A 116 -25.31 -23.50 -8.11
N VAL A 117 -25.20 -24.57 -7.31
CA VAL A 117 -24.82 -24.46 -5.89
C VAL A 117 -23.42 -23.85 -5.73
N LEU A 118 -22.41 -24.35 -6.46
CA LEU A 118 -21.06 -23.81 -6.39
C LEU A 118 -20.96 -22.38 -6.95
N GLY A 119 -21.77 -22.04 -7.95
CA GLY A 119 -21.94 -20.67 -8.43
C GLY A 119 -22.43 -19.73 -7.34
N ASN A 120 -23.47 -20.13 -6.59
CA ASN A 120 -23.98 -19.38 -5.44
C ASN A 120 -22.91 -19.23 -4.34
N MET A 121 -22.19 -20.31 -4.02
CA MET A 121 -21.09 -20.27 -3.05
C MET A 121 -19.95 -19.32 -3.48
N LEU A 122 -19.61 -19.32 -4.76
CA LEU A 122 -18.60 -18.41 -5.30
C LEU A 122 -19.06 -16.94 -5.24
N LEU A 123 -20.35 -16.66 -5.49
CA LEU A 123 -20.92 -15.32 -5.32
C LEU A 123 -20.85 -14.87 -3.85
N LEU A 124 -21.16 -15.75 -2.90
CA LEU A 124 -21.02 -15.47 -1.47
C LEU A 124 -19.56 -15.20 -1.09
N ALA A 125 -18.62 -16.03 -1.54
CA ALA A 125 -17.19 -15.83 -1.29
C ALA A 125 -16.68 -14.48 -1.84
N LYS A 126 -17.10 -14.11 -3.07
CA LYS A 126 -16.81 -12.79 -3.65
C LYS A 126 -17.41 -11.65 -2.84
N SER A 127 -18.65 -11.80 -2.35
CA SER A 127 -19.29 -10.82 -1.48
C SER A 127 -18.50 -10.63 -0.19
N SER A 128 -18.07 -11.72 0.46
CA SER A 128 -17.25 -11.68 1.67
C SER A 128 -15.87 -11.06 1.45
N PHE A 129 -15.22 -11.36 0.33
CA PHE A 129 -13.99 -10.70 -0.10
C PHE A 129 -14.19 -9.18 -0.23
N ASN A 130 -15.19 -8.75 -1.00
CA ASN A 130 -15.46 -7.32 -1.21
C ASN A 130 -15.80 -6.59 0.09
N LYS A 131 -16.56 -7.23 1.00
CA LYS A 131 -16.86 -6.70 2.33
C LYS A 131 -15.59 -6.54 3.18
N CYS A 132 -14.68 -7.52 3.14
CA CYS A 132 -13.40 -7.47 3.82
C CYS A 132 -12.57 -6.26 3.33
N ILE A 133 -12.40 -6.11 2.01
CA ILE A 133 -11.65 -4.98 1.44
C ILE A 133 -12.29 -3.63 1.80
N ALA A 134 -13.62 -3.53 1.72
CA ALA A 134 -14.34 -2.31 2.10
C ALA A 134 -14.16 -1.98 3.59
N ALA A 135 -14.19 -2.98 4.47
CA ALA A 135 -13.97 -2.80 5.90
C ALA A 135 -12.54 -2.32 6.19
N LEU A 136 -11.52 -2.89 5.53
CA LEU A 136 -10.13 -2.44 5.67
C LEU A 136 -9.94 -1.00 5.20
N CYS A 137 -10.48 -0.64 4.02
CA CYS A 137 -10.44 0.74 3.53
C CYS A 137 -11.08 1.71 4.54
N LYS A 138 -12.25 1.36 5.08
CA LYS A 138 -12.94 2.18 6.07
C LYS A 138 -12.12 2.33 7.35
N GLU A 139 -11.52 1.25 7.85
CA GLU A 139 -10.65 1.27 9.02
C GLU A 139 -9.44 2.21 8.82
N ILE A 140 -8.81 2.16 7.64
CA ILE A 140 -7.70 3.04 7.26
C ILE A 140 -8.13 4.51 7.18
N GLU A 141 -9.32 4.78 6.67
CA GLU A 141 -9.86 6.14 6.52
C GLU A 141 -10.32 6.74 7.86
N GLU A 142 -10.83 5.91 8.77
CA GLU A 142 -11.27 6.32 10.10
C GLU A 142 -10.14 6.34 11.15
N ALA A 143 -8.97 5.77 10.83
CA ALA A 143 -7.81 5.71 11.71
C ALA A 143 -7.30 7.13 12.05
N LYS A 144 -7.59 7.58 13.27
CA LYS A 144 -7.08 8.86 13.78
C LYS A 144 -5.65 8.71 14.27
N VAL A 145 -4.71 9.35 13.59
CA VAL A 145 -3.35 9.52 14.11
C VAL A 145 -3.37 10.51 15.26
N THR A 146 -3.05 10.04 16.46
CA THR A 146 -3.11 10.87 17.67
C THR A 146 -1.93 11.84 17.73
N SER A 147 -2.11 12.95 18.43
CA SER A 147 -1.05 13.94 18.68
C SER A 147 0.12 13.41 19.53
N LYS A 148 0.00 12.19 20.09
CA LYS A 148 1.06 11.51 20.86
C LYS A 148 1.97 10.63 20.00
N THR A 149 1.65 10.43 18.73
CA THR A 149 2.46 9.64 17.79
C THR A 149 3.81 10.33 17.64
N LYS A 150 4.91 9.66 18.02
CA LYS A 150 6.26 10.25 18.07
C LYS A 150 7.11 9.97 16.83
N GLY A 151 6.57 9.31 15.82
CA GLY A 151 7.31 8.75 14.68
C GLY A 151 6.90 7.28 14.46
N GLY A 152 7.50 6.64 13.46
CA GLY A 152 7.38 5.22 13.18
C GLY A 152 6.29 4.83 12.18
N ILE A 153 6.19 3.53 11.93
CA ILE A 153 5.23 2.99 10.97
C ILE A 153 3.83 3.02 11.57
N LEU A 154 2.89 3.60 10.82
CA LEU A 154 1.51 3.72 11.24
C LEU A 154 0.84 2.34 11.23
N PRO A 155 -0.04 2.02 12.19
CA PRO A 155 -0.65 0.70 12.29
C PRO A 155 -1.36 0.25 11.01
N PHE A 156 -2.03 1.19 10.34
CA PHE A 156 -2.75 0.91 9.10
C PHE A 156 -1.81 0.66 7.90
N VAL A 157 -0.55 1.13 7.96
CA VAL A 157 0.49 0.82 6.98
C VAL A 157 1.01 -0.59 7.19
N SER A 158 1.32 -0.98 8.44
CA SER A 158 1.68 -2.36 8.77
C SER A 158 0.56 -3.35 8.40
N ARG A 159 -0.70 -2.95 8.62
CA ARG A 159 -1.86 -3.75 8.25
C ARG A 159 -1.99 -3.93 6.74
N PHE A 160 -1.65 -2.90 5.96
CA PHE A 160 -1.59 -2.99 4.51
C PHE A 160 -0.49 -3.94 4.04
N GLU A 161 0.71 -3.87 4.64
CA GLU A 161 1.79 -4.81 4.35
C GLU A 161 1.36 -6.26 4.64
N GLU A 162 0.73 -6.51 5.80
CA GLU A 162 0.23 -7.83 6.17
C GLU A 162 -0.79 -8.36 5.15
N PHE A 163 -1.74 -7.52 4.72
CA PHE A 163 -2.70 -7.88 3.68
C PHE A 163 -1.99 -8.23 2.35
N VAL A 164 -1.03 -7.41 1.92
CA VAL A 164 -0.27 -7.65 0.69
C VAL A 164 0.50 -8.97 0.77
N ASN A 165 1.18 -9.22 1.89
CA ASN A 165 1.91 -10.46 2.13
C ASN A 165 1.00 -11.68 2.07
N PHE A 166 -0.09 -11.66 2.85
CA PHE A 166 -1.04 -12.76 2.91
C PHE A 166 -1.70 -13.01 1.55
N SER A 167 -2.13 -11.94 0.87
CA SER A 167 -2.84 -12.06 -0.40
C SER A 167 -1.96 -12.59 -1.53
N GLU A 168 -0.70 -12.15 -1.64
CA GLU A 168 0.23 -12.68 -2.64
C GLU A 168 0.60 -14.14 -2.37
N ASP A 169 0.68 -14.55 -1.10
CA ASP A 169 0.93 -15.95 -0.76
C ASP A 169 -0.24 -16.85 -1.14
N VAL A 170 -1.47 -16.42 -0.84
CA VAL A 170 -2.70 -17.17 -1.17
C VAL A 170 -2.94 -17.23 -2.69
N PHE A 171 -2.67 -16.14 -3.41
CA PHE A 171 -2.87 -16.07 -4.86
C PHE A 171 -1.65 -16.49 -5.68
N ARG A 172 -0.61 -17.07 -5.06
CA ARG A 172 0.65 -17.42 -5.72
C ARG A 172 0.46 -18.31 -6.95
N SER A 173 -0.46 -19.28 -6.86
CA SER A 173 -0.80 -20.21 -7.94
C SER A 173 -2.17 -19.93 -8.60
N ALA A 174 -2.87 -18.87 -8.17
CA ALA A 174 -4.20 -18.57 -8.65
C ALA A 174 -4.18 -18.12 -10.11
N GLN A 175 -5.00 -18.74 -10.97
CA GLN A 175 -5.04 -18.40 -12.40
C GLN A 175 -5.72 -17.05 -12.67
N ARG A 176 -6.67 -16.63 -11.83
CA ARG A 176 -7.44 -15.38 -11.99
C ARG A 176 -7.10 -14.39 -10.87
N ARG A 177 -6.24 -13.41 -11.16
CA ARG A 177 -5.79 -12.40 -10.17
C ARG A 177 -6.48 -11.03 -10.28
N GLY A 178 -7.33 -10.82 -11.29
CA GLY A 178 -7.88 -9.48 -11.57
C GLY A 178 -8.65 -8.83 -10.42
N GLU A 179 -9.35 -9.62 -9.59
CA GLU A 179 -10.05 -9.09 -8.41
C GLU A 179 -9.09 -8.74 -7.27
N LEU A 180 -8.00 -9.50 -7.11
CA LEU A 180 -6.94 -9.17 -6.16
C LEU A 180 -6.23 -7.87 -6.56
N ASP A 181 -5.84 -7.73 -7.83
CA ASP A 181 -5.14 -6.54 -8.31
C ASP A 181 -5.97 -5.26 -8.06
N LYS A 182 -7.28 -5.31 -8.32
CA LYS A 182 -8.21 -4.20 -8.01
C LYS A 182 -8.27 -3.91 -6.51
N ALA A 183 -8.35 -4.94 -5.67
CA ALA A 183 -8.40 -4.79 -4.22
C ALA A 183 -7.11 -4.19 -3.66
N GLN A 184 -5.94 -4.67 -4.09
CA GLN A 184 -4.63 -4.15 -3.70
C GLN A 184 -4.48 -2.68 -4.09
N LEU A 185 -4.86 -2.32 -5.33
CA LEU A 185 -4.84 -0.94 -5.80
C LEU A 185 -5.76 -0.03 -4.99
N ARG A 186 -6.99 -0.49 -4.70
CA ARG A 186 -7.95 0.26 -3.90
C ARG A 186 -7.42 0.49 -2.49
N LEU A 187 -6.91 -0.56 -1.84
CA LEU A 187 -6.38 -0.48 -0.48
C LEU A 187 -5.15 0.44 -0.41
N ALA A 188 -4.22 0.31 -1.37
CA ALA A 188 -3.10 1.24 -1.52
C ALA A 188 -3.57 2.69 -1.71
N GLY A 189 -4.64 2.91 -2.47
CA GLY A 189 -5.28 4.22 -2.62
C GLY A 189 -5.73 4.82 -1.29
N SER A 190 -6.46 4.05 -0.48
CA SER A 190 -6.90 4.48 0.86
C SER A 190 -5.71 4.77 1.77
N VAL A 191 -4.70 3.89 1.83
CA VAL A 191 -3.48 4.10 2.65
C VAL A 191 -2.77 5.40 2.29
N PHE A 192 -2.52 5.64 0.99
CA PHE A 192 -1.81 6.85 0.54
C PHE A 192 -2.63 8.11 0.86
N SER A 193 -3.94 8.05 0.69
CA SER A 193 -4.84 9.17 0.99
C SER A 193 -4.84 9.49 2.48
N SER A 194 -4.92 8.46 3.34
CA SER A 194 -4.82 8.61 4.80
C SER A 194 -3.47 9.17 5.25
N ILE A 195 -2.34 8.71 4.69
CA ILE A 195 -1.04 9.31 5.00
C ILE A 195 -1.03 10.79 4.58
N ASN A 196 -1.43 11.11 3.34
CA ASN A 196 -1.40 12.48 2.83
C ASN A 196 -2.27 13.45 3.65
N SER A 197 -3.38 12.95 4.21
CA SER A 197 -4.28 13.73 5.08
C SER A 197 -3.58 14.27 6.33
N LEU A 198 -2.48 13.65 6.78
CA LEU A 198 -1.71 14.12 7.93
C LEU A 198 -1.09 15.51 7.71
N SER A 199 -0.95 15.98 6.47
CA SER A 199 -0.48 17.34 6.16
C SER A 199 -1.41 18.40 6.75
N SER A 200 -2.70 18.07 6.88
CA SER A 200 -3.72 18.94 7.48
C SER A 200 -3.94 18.70 8.98
N ALA A 201 -3.28 17.68 9.55
CA ALA A 201 -3.40 17.37 10.96
C ALA A 201 -2.44 18.25 11.78
N ASN A 202 -2.96 18.93 12.81
CA ASN A 202 -2.16 19.70 13.78
C ASN A 202 -1.41 18.75 14.73
N LEU A 203 -0.46 17.99 14.20
CA LEU A 203 0.36 17.05 14.96
C LEU A 203 1.47 17.78 15.72
N LYS A 204 1.75 17.33 16.95
CA LYS A 204 2.91 17.80 17.73
C LYS A 204 4.23 17.23 17.19
N ALA A 205 4.18 16.05 16.57
CA ALA A 205 5.31 15.43 15.89
C ALA A 205 5.48 16.03 14.50
N ASN A 206 6.70 15.91 13.94
CA ASN A 206 6.96 16.42 12.61
C ASN A 206 6.27 15.57 11.55
N THR A 207 5.28 16.15 10.87
CA THR A 207 4.50 15.47 9.84
C THR A 207 5.36 14.94 8.68
N ASP A 208 6.34 15.71 8.21
CA ASP A 208 7.22 15.28 7.12
C ASP A 208 8.06 14.06 7.52
N MET A 209 8.49 13.97 8.78
CA MET A 209 9.19 12.79 9.31
C MET A 209 8.31 11.54 9.25
N ILE A 210 7.08 11.62 9.78
CA ILE A 210 6.14 10.48 9.79
C ILE A 210 5.83 10.05 8.36
N MET A 211 5.57 11.01 7.46
CA MET A 211 5.31 10.72 6.05
C MET A 211 6.51 10.07 5.37
N MET A 212 7.71 10.60 5.60
CA MET A 212 8.96 10.05 5.08
C MET A 212 9.15 8.59 5.52
N GLU A 213 9.02 8.28 6.82
CA GLU A 213 9.16 6.92 7.36
C GLU A 213 8.15 5.95 6.73
N ASN A 214 6.88 6.35 6.67
CA ASN A 214 5.81 5.48 6.17
C ASN A 214 5.89 5.26 4.65
N PHE A 215 6.21 6.29 3.86
CA PHE A 215 6.40 6.12 2.42
C PHE A 215 7.68 5.34 2.10
N HIS A 216 8.74 5.47 2.91
CA HIS A 216 9.93 4.65 2.79
C HIS A 216 9.60 3.16 3.00
N HIS A 217 8.94 2.84 4.11
CA HIS A 217 8.53 1.48 4.43
C HIS A 217 7.65 0.88 3.33
N ILE A 218 6.66 1.62 2.83
CA ILE A 218 5.83 1.18 1.70
C ILE A 218 6.67 0.87 0.46
N HIS A 219 7.61 1.75 0.12
CA HIS A 219 8.50 1.52 -1.01
C HIS A 219 9.35 0.25 -0.82
N CYS A 220 9.89 0.02 0.39
CA CYS A 220 10.74 -1.11 0.72
C CYS A 220 10.02 -2.45 0.56
N PHE A 221 8.87 -2.65 1.20
CA PHE A 221 8.18 -3.93 1.10
C PHE A 221 7.63 -4.18 -0.32
N LEU A 222 7.16 -3.14 -1.03
CA LEU A 222 6.72 -3.28 -2.42
C LEU A 222 7.88 -3.65 -3.36
N CYS A 223 9.09 -3.12 -3.11
CA CYS A 223 10.29 -3.52 -3.84
C CYS A 223 10.62 -5.01 -3.64
N GLN A 224 10.47 -5.52 -2.42
CA GLN A 224 10.72 -6.92 -2.11
C GLN A 224 9.71 -7.85 -2.79
N LYS A 225 8.42 -7.47 -2.81
CA LYS A 225 7.34 -8.31 -3.34
C LYS A 225 7.20 -8.29 -4.86
N LYS A 226 7.61 -7.21 -5.54
CA LYS A 226 7.59 -7.07 -7.02
C LYS A 226 6.21 -7.31 -7.66
N ILE A 227 5.17 -6.74 -7.04
CA ILE A 227 3.78 -6.91 -7.45
C ILE A 227 3.46 -5.98 -8.63
N ARG A 228 3.14 -6.56 -9.79
CA ARG A 228 2.98 -5.82 -11.06
C ARG A 228 1.94 -4.70 -10.97
N CYS A 229 0.75 -4.95 -10.40
CA CYS A 229 -0.31 -3.95 -10.33
C CYS A 229 0.05 -2.77 -9.41
N LEU A 230 0.93 -2.98 -8.42
CA LEU A 230 1.37 -1.96 -7.46
C LEU A 230 2.63 -1.19 -7.89
N GLU A 231 3.19 -1.45 -9.08
CA GLU A 231 4.39 -0.74 -9.57
C GLU A 231 4.20 0.78 -9.67
N GLY A 232 3.00 1.24 -10.02
CA GLY A 232 2.65 2.66 -9.97
C GLY A 232 2.75 3.23 -8.55
N LYS A 233 2.20 2.50 -7.57
CA LYS A 233 2.21 2.88 -6.15
C LYS A 233 3.60 2.82 -5.54
N LYS A 234 4.42 1.86 -5.94
CA LYS A 234 5.84 1.79 -5.55
C LYS A 234 6.62 3.03 -6.00
N ARG A 235 6.44 3.47 -7.25
CA ARG A 235 7.07 4.70 -7.76
C ARG A 235 6.55 5.95 -7.03
N GLU A 236 5.25 6.01 -6.79
CA GLU A 236 4.63 7.09 -6.01
C GLU A 236 5.19 7.14 -4.58
N ALA A 237 5.32 6.01 -3.89
CA ALA A 237 5.91 5.93 -2.56
C ALA A 237 7.35 6.47 -2.52
N LYS A 238 8.19 6.06 -3.49
CA LYS A 238 9.56 6.59 -3.62
C LYS A 238 9.57 8.10 -3.79
N GLN A 239 8.73 8.62 -4.67
CA GLN A 239 8.63 10.06 -4.92
C GLN A 239 8.21 10.83 -3.66
N ARG A 240 7.17 10.36 -2.97
CA ARG A 240 6.67 10.98 -1.74
C ARG A 240 7.70 10.92 -0.62
N TYR A 241 8.38 9.78 -0.46
CA TYR A 241 9.51 9.64 0.46
C TYR A 241 10.57 10.71 0.23
N SER A 242 11.05 10.85 -1.01
CA SER A 242 12.07 11.85 -1.37
C SER A 242 11.59 13.28 -1.11
N GLN A 243 10.35 13.61 -1.47
CA GLN A 243 9.76 14.94 -1.24
C GLN A 243 9.66 15.30 0.25
N HIS A 244 9.26 14.36 1.10
CA HIS A 244 9.14 14.61 2.54
C HIS A 244 10.50 14.59 3.24
N LEU A 245 11.45 13.79 2.78
CA LEU A 245 12.85 13.87 3.23
C LEU A 245 13.42 15.25 2.95
N GLU A 246 13.27 15.77 1.72
CA GLU A 246 13.74 17.10 1.34
C GLU A 246 13.10 18.20 2.22
N LYS A 247 11.77 18.19 2.37
CA LYS A 247 11.06 19.14 3.25
C LYS A 247 11.52 19.06 4.69
N TYR A 248 11.70 17.85 5.22
CA TYR A 248 12.18 17.62 6.57
C TYR A 248 13.60 18.22 6.75
N VAL A 249 14.49 17.94 5.80
CA VAL A 249 15.88 18.42 5.80
C VAL A 249 15.91 19.95 5.75
N ILE A 250 15.27 20.58 4.76
CA ILE A 250 15.24 22.04 4.61
C ILE A 250 14.71 22.72 5.88
N LYS A 251 13.62 22.21 6.44
CA LYS A 251 12.97 22.79 7.63
C LYS A 251 13.86 22.73 8.87
N TYR A 252 14.54 21.61 9.12
CA TYR A 252 15.35 21.45 10.34
C TYR A 252 16.76 22.00 10.20
N LEU A 253 17.33 21.96 9.01
CA LEU A 253 18.64 22.55 8.73
C LEU A 253 18.57 24.09 8.67
N GLY A 254 17.41 24.62 8.28
CA GLY A 254 17.14 26.06 8.32
C GLY A 254 17.24 26.68 9.73
N GLN A 255 17.03 25.88 10.79
CA GLN A 255 17.02 26.35 12.18
C GLN A 255 18.42 26.68 12.73
N PRO A 256 19.45 25.81 12.61
CA PRO A 256 20.81 26.14 13.02
C PRO A 256 21.37 27.46 12.47
N LEU A 257 21.02 27.82 11.23
CA LEU A 257 21.53 29.01 10.52
C LEU A 257 20.44 30.05 10.25
N GLU A 258 19.38 30.11 11.05
CA GLU A 258 18.16 30.88 10.76
C GLU A 258 18.40 32.35 10.35
N LYS A 259 19.25 33.10 11.07
CA LYS A 259 19.52 34.52 10.77
C LYS A 259 20.35 34.68 9.49
N LEU A 260 21.26 33.74 9.23
CA LEU A 260 22.07 33.72 8.02
C LEU A 260 21.20 33.42 6.80
N ASN A 261 20.34 32.39 6.91
CA ASN A 261 19.30 32.07 5.93
C ASN A 261 18.41 33.29 5.65
N HIS A 262 17.88 33.95 6.68
CA HIS A 262 17.01 35.10 6.51
C HIS A 262 17.71 36.28 5.81
N PHE A 263 18.98 36.54 6.16
CA PHE A 263 19.78 37.58 5.50
C PHE A 263 19.94 37.30 4.00
N PHE A 264 20.37 36.09 3.63
CA PHE A 264 20.62 35.73 2.23
C PHE A 264 19.34 35.53 1.41
N GLU A 265 18.24 35.07 2.01
CA GLU A 265 16.91 35.12 1.37
C GLU A 265 16.51 36.56 1.03
N GLY A 266 16.79 37.51 1.93
CA GLY A 266 16.57 38.93 1.69
C GLY A 266 17.45 39.49 0.56
N VAL A 267 18.72 39.09 0.49
CA VAL A 267 19.63 39.42 -0.62
C VAL A 267 19.10 38.87 -1.94
N LYS A 268 18.75 37.58 -1.99
CA LYS A 268 18.17 36.93 -3.18
C LYS A 268 16.91 37.64 -3.65
N ALA A 269 16.02 38.01 -2.73
CA ALA A 269 14.81 38.76 -3.06
C ALA A 269 15.11 40.12 -3.69
N ARG A 270 16.17 40.83 -3.25
CA ARG A 270 16.58 42.11 -3.85
C ARG A 270 17.16 41.94 -5.25
N VAL A 271 18.02 40.94 -5.43
CA VAL A 271 18.56 40.62 -6.76
C VAL A 271 17.43 40.22 -7.72
N ALA A 272 16.46 39.42 -7.25
CA ALA A 272 15.28 39.05 -8.04
C ALA A 272 14.36 40.24 -8.38
N GLN A 273 14.37 41.30 -7.57
CA GLN A 273 13.67 42.57 -7.85
C GLN A 273 14.41 43.46 -8.86
N GLY A 274 15.55 43.02 -9.39
CA GLY A 274 16.33 43.73 -10.40
C GLY A 274 17.41 44.66 -9.83
N VAL A 275 17.69 44.60 -8.53
CA VAL A 275 18.85 45.29 -7.95
C VAL A 275 20.12 44.61 -8.46
N LYS A 276 21.05 45.38 -9.01
CA LYS A 276 22.34 44.83 -9.46
C LYS A 276 23.11 44.26 -8.29
N GLU A 277 23.84 43.18 -8.55
CA GLU A 277 24.56 42.45 -7.49
C GLU A 277 25.56 43.35 -6.75
N GLU A 278 26.23 44.27 -7.46
CA GLU A 278 27.18 45.21 -6.84
C GLU A 278 26.49 46.26 -5.95
N GLU A 279 25.21 46.54 -6.22
CA GLU A 279 24.44 47.57 -5.53
C GLU A 279 23.77 47.07 -4.24
N VAL A 280 23.63 45.75 -4.08
CA VAL A 280 23.04 45.13 -2.88
C VAL A 280 23.71 45.64 -1.61
N SER A 281 25.04 45.77 -1.62
CA SER A 281 25.83 46.18 -0.46
C SER A 281 25.57 47.63 0.01
N PHE A 282 24.93 48.47 -0.81
CA PHE A 282 24.53 49.83 -0.45
C PHE A 282 23.18 49.89 0.28
N HIS A 283 22.37 48.83 0.22
CA HIS A 283 21.13 48.78 0.99
C HIS A 283 21.42 48.56 2.47
N LEU A 284 20.95 49.45 3.34
CA LEU A 284 21.25 49.44 4.78
C LEU A 284 21.02 48.06 5.44
N ALA A 285 19.89 47.41 5.12
CA ALA A 285 19.50 46.11 5.66
C ALA A 285 20.39 44.94 5.19
N TYR A 286 21.12 45.11 4.08
CA TYR A 286 21.99 44.11 3.48
C TYR A 286 23.41 44.65 3.29
N SER A 287 23.82 45.61 4.12
CA SER A 287 25.12 46.25 4.00
C SER A 287 26.27 45.31 4.39
N LYS A 288 27.50 45.64 3.98
CA LYS A 288 28.72 44.91 4.41
C LYS A 288 28.83 44.79 5.93
N GLN A 289 28.43 45.83 6.65
CA GLN A 289 28.44 45.84 8.11
C GLN A 289 27.42 44.87 8.69
N GLU A 290 26.22 44.80 8.11
CA GLU A 290 25.17 43.88 8.57
C GLU A 290 25.54 42.43 8.27
N LEU A 291 26.11 42.15 7.08
CA LEU A 291 26.64 40.83 6.75
C LEU A 291 27.66 40.34 7.79
N ARG A 292 28.65 41.18 8.17
CA ARG A 292 29.63 40.83 9.22
C ARG A 292 28.96 40.48 10.55
N LYS A 293 28.00 41.30 11.00
CA LYS A 293 27.25 41.04 12.25
C LYS A 293 26.43 39.76 12.21
N VAL A 294 25.95 39.34 11.03
CA VAL A 294 25.22 38.08 10.89
C VAL A 294 26.17 36.90 10.94
N ILE A 295 27.31 36.96 10.23
CA ILE A 295 28.35 35.91 10.24
C ILE A 295 28.96 35.72 11.64
N GLU A 296 29.23 36.81 12.37
CA GLU A 296 29.79 36.76 13.74
C GLU A 296 28.92 35.97 14.74
N LYS A 297 27.63 35.75 14.44
CA LYS A 297 26.72 34.97 15.28
C LYS A 297 26.87 33.46 15.08
N TYR A 298 27.61 33.03 14.06
CA TYR A 298 27.76 31.63 13.66
C TYR A 298 29.24 31.22 13.58
N PRO A 299 30.01 31.36 14.68
CA PRO A 299 31.37 30.84 14.69
C PRO A 299 31.36 29.32 14.56
N GLY A 300 32.43 28.74 13.99
CA GLY A 300 32.47 27.31 13.67
C GLY A 300 32.11 26.37 14.83
N LYS A 301 32.50 26.74 16.06
CA LYS A 301 32.15 25.99 17.30
C LYS A 301 30.65 25.95 17.58
N GLU A 302 29.94 27.06 17.39
CA GLU A 302 28.49 27.13 17.61
C GLU A 302 27.73 26.38 16.52
N VAL A 303 28.23 26.44 15.27
CA VAL A 303 27.68 25.64 14.17
C VAL A 303 27.80 24.15 14.47
N LYS A 304 28.99 23.67 14.88
CA LYS A 304 29.19 22.27 15.28
C LYS A 304 28.24 21.86 16.41
N ARG A 305 28.10 22.69 17.45
CA ARG A 305 27.21 22.42 18.59
C ARG A 305 25.72 22.38 18.20
N ALA A 306 25.31 23.21 17.25
CA ALA A 306 23.98 23.20 16.68
C ALA A 306 23.72 21.89 15.89
N LEU A 307 24.70 21.44 15.09
CA LEU A 307 24.64 20.17 14.36
C LEU A 307 24.58 18.96 15.31
N GLU A 308 25.38 18.93 16.39
CA GLU A 308 25.31 17.89 17.43
C GLU A 308 23.93 17.82 18.11
N THR A 309 23.32 18.99 18.32
CA THR A 309 21.98 19.07 18.91
C THR A 309 20.91 18.60 17.92
N LEU A 310 21.07 18.93 16.64
CA LEU A 310 20.20 18.45 15.57
C LEU A 310 20.29 16.92 15.43
N TYR A 311 21.49 16.36 15.38
CA TYR A 311 21.71 14.91 15.32
C TYR A 311 21.00 14.18 16.46
N ARG A 312 21.20 14.63 17.70
CA ARG A 312 20.53 14.05 18.88
C ARG A 312 19.01 14.15 18.82
N LYS A 313 18.46 15.23 18.23
CA LYS A 313 17.01 15.35 18.01
C LYS A 313 16.54 14.32 16.98
N ILE A 314 17.21 14.21 15.83
CA ILE A 314 16.85 13.23 14.79
C ILE A 314 16.88 11.82 15.39
N HIS A 315 17.99 11.44 16.04
CA HIS A 315 18.14 10.14 16.69
C HIS A 315 17.04 9.85 17.73
N LYS A 316 16.55 10.86 18.45
CA LYS A 316 15.51 10.68 19.48
C LYS A 316 14.11 10.47 18.91
N TYR A 317 13.79 11.10 17.78
CA TYR A 317 12.43 11.13 17.23
C TYR A 317 12.23 10.19 16.05
N LEU A 318 13.29 9.89 15.29
CA LEU A 318 13.25 8.95 14.19
C LEU A 318 13.15 7.52 14.72
N SER A 319 12.27 6.71 14.12
CA SER A 319 12.11 5.30 14.45
C SER A 319 13.36 4.50 14.04
N PRO A 320 13.80 3.55 14.87
CA PRO A 320 14.90 2.65 14.49
C PRO A 320 14.49 1.57 13.47
N GLU A 321 13.18 1.34 13.25
CA GLU A 321 12.65 0.22 12.45
C GLU A 321 13.23 0.15 11.04
N GLU A 322 13.37 1.29 10.35
CA GLU A 322 13.85 1.36 8.97
C GLU A 322 15.33 1.81 8.86
N ASN A 323 16.03 2.00 9.99
CA ASN A 323 17.40 2.49 10.04
C ASN A 323 17.65 3.72 9.13
N LEU A 324 16.73 4.69 9.15
CA LEU A 324 16.78 5.87 8.29
C LEU A 324 17.77 6.94 8.78
N LEU A 325 18.31 6.81 9.99
CA LEU A 325 19.17 7.82 10.59
C LEU A 325 20.40 8.17 9.71
N PRO A 326 21.18 7.21 9.18
CA PRO A 326 22.32 7.52 8.32
C PRO A 326 21.89 8.22 7.03
N VAL A 327 20.75 7.83 6.46
CA VAL A 327 20.21 8.39 5.21
C VAL A 327 19.78 9.83 5.41
N VAL A 328 19.03 10.10 6.48
CA VAL A 328 18.59 11.45 6.84
C VAL A 328 19.80 12.32 7.19
N TRP A 329 20.76 11.80 7.94
CA TRP A 329 21.96 12.54 8.31
C TRP A 329 22.82 12.91 7.12
N HIS A 330 23.00 11.99 6.17
CA HIS A 330 23.69 12.30 4.93
C HIS A 330 22.92 13.32 4.08
N ALA A 331 21.58 13.25 4.03
CA ALA A 331 20.79 14.28 3.36
C ALA A 331 20.94 15.67 4.01
N MET A 332 21.03 15.73 5.35
CA MET A 332 21.32 16.97 6.09
C MET A 332 22.70 17.52 5.75
N GLU A 333 23.71 16.66 5.65
CA GLU A 333 25.07 17.03 5.22
C GLU A 333 25.05 17.66 3.82
N GLN A 334 24.43 16.98 2.85
CA GLN A 334 24.37 17.47 1.46
C GLN A 334 23.63 18.81 1.34
N GLU A 335 22.53 18.98 2.06
CA GLU A 335 21.81 20.26 2.05
C GLU A 335 22.61 21.38 2.74
N PHE A 336 23.36 21.09 3.80
CA PHE A 336 24.20 22.09 4.45
C PHE A 336 25.33 22.54 3.54
N ILE A 337 25.97 21.58 2.86
CA ILE A 337 26.99 21.87 1.85
C ILE A 337 26.41 22.78 0.76
N ARG A 338 25.23 22.45 0.25
CA ARG A 338 24.55 23.25 -0.78
C ARG A 338 24.27 24.67 -0.29
N GLN A 339 23.73 24.84 0.92
CA GLN A 339 23.46 26.16 1.50
C GLN A 339 24.73 26.98 1.72
N TYR A 340 25.79 26.35 2.24
CA TYR A 340 27.08 26.98 2.44
C TYR A 340 27.67 27.50 1.12
N GLN A 341 27.66 26.66 0.07
CA GLN A 341 28.12 27.06 -1.26
C GLN A 341 27.31 28.23 -1.83
N GLU A 342 25.99 28.22 -1.62
CA GLU A 342 25.11 29.31 -2.04
C GLU A 342 25.42 30.63 -1.30
N PHE A 343 25.76 30.57 -0.02
CA PHE A 343 26.18 31.76 0.74
C PHE A 343 27.51 32.30 0.26
N GLU A 344 28.52 31.44 0.07
CA GLU A 344 29.83 31.85 -0.45
C GLU A 344 29.71 32.48 -1.84
N ASP A 345 28.89 31.91 -2.73
CA ASP A 345 28.61 32.49 -4.05
C ASP A 345 27.94 33.87 -3.96
N LEU A 346 26.94 34.04 -3.07
CA LEU A 346 26.30 35.34 -2.84
C LEU A 346 27.25 36.37 -2.22
N ILE A 347 28.15 35.96 -1.33
CA ILE A 347 29.20 36.82 -0.77
C ILE A 347 30.14 37.28 -1.89
N GLN A 348 30.57 36.35 -2.74
CA GLN A 348 31.48 36.65 -3.85
C GLN A 348 30.86 37.62 -4.86
N ARG A 349 29.59 37.41 -5.22
CA ARG A 349 28.87 38.24 -6.20
C ARG A 349 28.44 39.60 -5.65
N CYS A 350 27.78 39.63 -4.49
CA CYS A 350 27.16 40.85 -3.96
C CYS A 350 28.08 41.69 -3.07
N TYR A 351 29.20 41.13 -2.61
CA TYR A 351 30.11 41.76 -1.65
C TYR A 351 31.58 41.66 -2.09
N ALA A 352 31.83 41.62 -3.39
CA ALA A 352 33.17 41.60 -3.97
C ALA A 352 34.11 42.68 -3.37
N GLY A 353 35.36 42.31 -3.13
CA GLY A 353 36.39 43.20 -2.57
C GLY A 353 36.17 43.61 -1.10
N SER A 354 35.18 43.03 -0.40
CA SER A 354 34.93 43.33 1.03
C SER A 354 35.84 42.57 2.01
N GLY A 355 36.48 41.50 1.54
CA GLY A 355 37.26 40.56 2.36
C GLY A 355 36.42 39.79 3.38
N ILE A 356 35.09 39.81 3.26
CA ILE A 356 34.18 39.08 4.14
C ILE A 356 34.13 37.62 3.67
N THR A 357 34.31 36.70 4.60
CA THR A 357 34.22 35.24 4.39
C THR A 357 33.53 34.62 5.60
N MET A 358 33.04 33.40 5.45
CA MET A 358 32.51 32.63 6.58
C MET A 358 33.62 32.25 7.57
N ASP A 359 33.28 32.15 8.86
CA ASP A 359 34.24 31.83 9.95
C ASP A 359 34.75 30.37 9.92
N PHE A 360 34.12 29.53 9.10
CA PHE A 360 34.47 28.12 8.92
C PHE A 360 34.54 27.78 7.44
N THR A 361 35.38 26.79 7.12
CA THR A 361 35.58 26.31 5.77
C THR A 361 34.70 25.10 5.45
N MET A 362 34.66 24.74 4.17
CA MET A 362 34.06 23.49 3.70
C MET A 362 34.72 22.25 4.36
N GLU A 363 36.04 22.27 4.59
CA GLU A 363 36.75 21.17 5.26
C GLU A 363 36.34 21.03 6.73
N ASP A 364 36.17 22.17 7.42
CA ASP A 364 35.68 22.18 8.81
C ASP A 364 34.28 21.59 8.90
N LEU A 365 33.39 21.96 7.97
CA LEU A 365 32.03 21.44 7.88
C LEU A 365 32.02 19.91 7.73
N LEU A 366 32.78 19.38 6.77
CA LEU A 366 32.91 17.93 6.57
C LEU A 366 33.48 17.24 7.82
N SER A 367 34.45 17.87 8.47
CA SER A 367 35.01 17.40 9.74
C SER A 367 33.96 17.37 10.86
N TYR A 368 33.07 18.36 10.93
CA TYR A 368 31.98 18.40 11.91
C TYR A 368 31.04 17.21 11.74
N PHE A 369 30.50 16.99 10.53
CA PHE A 369 29.60 15.87 10.25
C PHE A 369 30.25 14.52 10.55
N ASN A 370 31.49 14.30 10.09
CA ASN A 370 32.24 13.08 10.38
C ASN A 370 32.45 12.87 11.88
N SER A 371 32.85 13.92 12.61
CA SER A 371 33.07 13.81 14.05
C SER A 371 31.78 13.47 14.79
N ILE A 372 30.63 14.05 14.41
CA ILE A 372 29.33 13.76 15.04
C ILE A 372 28.93 12.31 14.82
N THR A 373 29.12 11.79 13.61
CA THR A 373 28.81 10.39 13.27
C THR A 373 29.71 9.40 14.01
N LEU A 374 31.00 9.72 14.20
CA LEU A 374 31.95 8.86 14.93
C LEU A 374 31.79 8.92 16.46
N SER A 375 31.23 10.01 16.98
CA SER A 375 31.06 10.23 18.43
C SER A 375 29.75 9.67 18.99
N SER A 376 28.86 9.19 18.11
CA SER A 376 27.53 8.69 18.43
C SER A 376 27.48 7.18 18.26
#